data_AF-A0A3Q0KVG4-F1
#
_entry.id   AF-A0A3Q0KVG4-F1
#
_cell.length_a   1.000
_cell.length_b   1.000
_cell.length_c   1.000
_cell.angle_alpha   90.00
_cell.angle_beta   90.00
_cell.angle_gamma   90.00
#
_symmetry.space_group_name_H-M   'P 1'
#
loop_
_entity.id
_entity.type
_entity.pdbx_description
1 polymer ?
#
loop_
_entity_poly.entity_id
_entity_poly.type
_entity_poly.pdbx_seq_one_letter_code
_entity_poly.pdbx_strand_id
1 'polypeptide(L)'
;MMFWLFFELGSLSLIPCFMYGGSVSVFDGLLSYIYAISMSSSLMLVGVLYSDFFFFFLVGVGVKFCMFPFIGWMYSTFLGAKSMVCWCMSVLMKVVLVSVGCFVCSFYGWILMLCVFLGLLFSGLSFWVNSSKWFIVWCHMTVSSSCLLMYMLWLVGVDAFCLILVYYSFWATGVLVYFSKSFCMFSYMLW
;
A
#
# COMPACT_ATOMS: atom_id res chain seq x y z
N MET A 1 -7.28 -5.84 20.18
CA MET A 1 -7.32 -4.37 20.31
C MET A 1 -5.98 -3.70 20.07
N MET A 2 -4.92 -4.01 20.84
CA MET A 2 -3.60 -3.37 20.65
C MET A 2 -3.09 -3.45 19.20
N PHE A 3 -3.24 -4.61 18.57
CA PHE A 3 -2.93 -4.83 17.15
C PHE A 3 -3.59 -3.79 16.21
N TRP A 4 -4.90 -3.57 16.34
CA TRP A 4 -5.62 -2.59 15.51
C TRP A 4 -5.12 -1.16 15.78
N LEU A 5 -4.78 -0.84 17.03
CA LEU A 5 -4.24 0.48 17.39
C LEU A 5 -2.87 0.72 16.74
N PHE A 6 -1.97 -0.28 16.73
CA PHE A 6 -0.70 -0.18 15.98
C PHE A 6 -0.94 0.03 14.49
N PHE A 7 -1.92 -0.69 13.93
CA PHE A 7 -2.31 -0.57 12.54
C PHE A 7 -2.80 0.84 12.18
N GLU A 8 -3.52 1.48 13.09
CA GLU A 8 -4.06 2.82 12.89
C GLU A 8 -3.02 3.92 13.10
N LEU A 9 -2.20 3.82 14.16
CA LEU A 9 -1.09 4.75 14.39
C LEU A 9 -0.08 4.73 13.23
N GLY A 10 0.20 3.55 12.68
CA GLY A 10 1.08 3.40 11.52
C GLY A 10 0.58 4.20 10.31
N SER A 11 -0.71 4.14 10.00
CA SER A 11 -1.30 4.98 8.93
C SER A 11 -1.35 6.46 9.30
N LEU A 12 -1.82 6.81 10.50
CA LEU A 12 -1.95 8.22 10.90
C LEU A 12 -0.61 8.95 10.93
N SER A 13 0.50 8.23 11.17
CA SER A 13 1.85 8.77 11.13
C SER A 13 2.27 9.37 9.78
N LEU A 14 1.57 9.03 8.69
CA LEU A 14 1.86 9.55 7.35
C LEU A 14 1.21 10.90 7.08
N ILE A 15 0.16 11.28 7.82
CA ILE A 15 -0.57 12.55 7.61
C ILE A 15 0.39 13.76 7.69
N PRO A 16 1.28 13.88 8.69
CA PRO A 16 2.26 14.97 8.74
C PRO A 16 3.21 14.99 7.53
N CYS A 17 3.52 13.85 6.92
CA CYS A 17 4.40 13.78 5.75
C CYS A 17 3.80 14.50 4.53
N PHE A 18 2.47 14.50 4.39
CA PHE A 18 1.80 15.27 3.34
C PHE A 18 1.98 16.78 3.56
N MET A 19 1.87 17.25 4.81
CA MET A 19 1.98 18.68 5.13
C MET A 19 3.39 19.24 4.96
N TYR A 20 4.41 18.38 4.87
CA TYR A 20 5.80 18.78 4.70
C TYR A 20 6.01 19.57 3.39
N GLY A 21 6.31 20.87 3.49
CA GLY A 21 6.62 21.75 2.36
C GLY A 21 5.42 22.41 1.66
N GLY A 22 4.26 22.53 2.32
CA GLY A 22 3.30 23.64 2.12
C GLY A 22 2.64 23.89 0.75
N SER A 23 2.48 22.89 -0.13
CA SER A 23 1.86 23.09 -1.46
C SER A 23 0.36 22.73 -1.49
N VAL A 24 -0.46 23.59 -2.10
CA VAL A 24 -1.94 23.45 -2.20
C VAL A 24 -2.38 22.17 -2.91
N SER A 25 -1.62 21.68 -3.90
CA SER A 25 -1.93 20.45 -4.64
C SER A 25 -1.92 19.17 -3.79
N VAL A 26 -1.51 19.28 -2.52
CA VAL A 26 -1.43 18.15 -1.59
C VAL A 26 -2.77 17.84 -0.93
N PHE A 27 -3.71 18.79 -0.91
CA PHE A 27 -5.00 18.61 -0.23
C PHE A 27 -5.85 17.48 -0.85
N ASP A 28 -5.93 17.36 -2.17
CA ASP A 28 -6.71 16.30 -2.82
C ASP A 28 -6.15 14.90 -2.52
N GLY A 29 -4.82 14.77 -2.57
CA GLY A 29 -4.13 13.52 -2.23
C GLY A 29 -4.31 13.17 -0.75
N LEU A 30 -4.17 14.14 0.15
CA LEU A 30 -4.40 13.97 1.59
C LEU A 30 -5.85 13.57 1.90
N LEU A 31 -6.82 14.21 1.25
CA LEU A 31 -8.23 13.95 1.49
C LEU A 31 -8.62 12.55 1.03
N SER A 32 -8.16 12.11 -0.14
CA SER A 32 -8.37 10.72 -0.59
C SER A 32 -7.68 9.69 0.32
N TYR A 33 -6.50 10.01 0.84
CA TYR A 33 -5.80 9.20 1.83
C TYR A 33 -6.58 9.05 3.14
N ILE A 34 -7.06 10.17 3.71
CA ILE A 34 -7.84 10.19 4.97
C ILE A 34 -9.14 9.39 4.82
N TYR A 35 -9.85 9.54 3.69
CA TYR A 35 -11.07 8.78 3.44
C TYR A 35 -10.81 7.27 3.32
N ALA A 36 -9.77 6.85 2.60
CA ALA A 36 -9.44 5.44 2.50
C ALA A 36 -9.06 4.81 3.85
N ILE A 37 -8.31 5.55 4.68
CA ILE A 37 -7.89 5.05 5.99
C ILE A 37 -9.04 4.99 6.97
N SER A 38 -9.87 6.05 7.06
CA SER A 38 -11.04 6.05 7.95
C SER A 38 -12.04 4.94 7.58
N MET A 39 -12.26 4.70 6.28
CA MET A 39 -13.10 3.60 5.81
C MET A 39 -12.48 2.24 6.13
N SER A 40 -11.19 2.03 5.85
CA SER A 40 -10.56 0.75 6.19
C SER A 40 -10.50 0.50 7.69
N SER A 41 -10.18 1.51 8.50
CA SER A 41 -10.01 1.40 9.96
C SER A 41 -11.31 1.04 10.66
N SER A 42 -12.42 1.66 10.28
CA SER A 42 -13.76 1.33 10.78
C SER A 42 -14.17 -0.09 10.40
N LEU A 43 -13.96 -0.52 9.16
CA LEU A 43 -14.26 -1.89 8.71
C LEU A 43 -13.44 -2.94 9.46
N MET A 44 -12.15 -2.70 9.66
CA MET A 44 -11.31 -3.59 10.46
C MET A 44 -11.70 -3.64 11.92
N LEU A 45 -12.07 -2.50 12.52
CA LEU A 45 -12.51 -2.44 13.91
C LEU A 45 -13.76 -3.31 14.11
N VAL A 46 -14.76 -3.18 13.23
CA VAL A 46 -15.99 -3.98 13.28
C VAL A 46 -15.68 -5.47 13.16
N GLY A 47 -14.83 -5.86 12.20
CA GLY A 47 -14.48 -7.26 11.99
C GLY A 47 -13.61 -7.88 13.10
N VAL A 48 -12.92 -7.06 13.90
CA VAL A 48 -12.17 -7.53 15.09
C VAL A 48 -13.05 -7.58 16.34
N LEU A 49 -14.03 -6.68 16.46
CA LEU A 49 -14.95 -6.64 17.62
C LEU A 49 -15.97 -7.78 17.59
N TYR A 50 -16.44 -8.16 16.41
CA TYR A 50 -17.49 -9.16 16.24
C TYR A 50 -17.01 -10.29 15.33
N SER A 51 -16.86 -11.50 15.89
CA SER A 51 -16.35 -12.68 15.18
C SER A 51 -17.16 -13.04 13.94
N ASP A 52 -18.49 -12.87 14.01
CA ASP A 52 -19.41 -13.18 12.91
C ASP A 52 -19.21 -12.25 11.70
N PHE A 53 -18.56 -11.10 11.94
CA PHE A 53 -18.31 -10.03 10.97
C PHE A 53 -16.84 -9.96 10.53
N PHE A 54 -16.07 -11.04 10.71
CA PHE A 54 -14.67 -11.10 10.31
C PHE A 54 -14.43 -10.84 8.81
N PHE A 55 -15.44 -11.03 7.97
CA PHE A 55 -15.40 -10.60 6.57
C PHE A 55 -15.12 -9.09 6.40
N PHE A 56 -15.66 -8.23 7.27
CA PHE A 56 -15.38 -6.80 7.21
C PHE A 56 -13.91 -6.47 7.52
N PHE A 57 -13.25 -7.29 8.35
CA PHE A 57 -11.82 -7.17 8.57
C PHE A 57 -11.04 -7.36 7.27
N LEU A 58 -11.38 -8.39 6.48
CA LEU A 58 -10.77 -8.60 5.16
C LEU A 58 -11.00 -7.44 4.21
N VAL A 59 -12.24 -6.93 4.14
CA VAL A 59 -12.55 -5.80 3.26
C VAL A 59 -11.73 -4.59 3.69
N GLY A 60 -11.62 -4.31 4.98
CA GLY A 60 -10.80 -3.24 5.51
C GLY A 60 -9.30 -3.40 5.17
N VAL A 61 -8.74 -4.61 5.33
CA VAL A 61 -7.37 -4.94 4.90
C VAL A 61 -7.21 -4.74 3.39
N GLY A 62 -8.18 -5.19 2.59
CA GLY A 62 -8.18 -5.04 1.14
C GLY A 62 -8.19 -3.58 0.69
N VAL A 63 -8.99 -2.73 1.34
CA VAL A 63 -8.99 -1.27 1.10
C VAL A 63 -7.64 -0.67 1.50
N LYS A 64 -7.12 -0.98 2.69
CA LYS A 64 -5.88 -0.37 3.23
C LYS A 64 -4.63 -0.75 2.42
N PHE A 65 -4.55 -1.99 1.93
CA PHE A 65 -3.43 -2.49 1.11
C PHE A 65 -3.68 -2.47 -0.39
N CYS A 66 -4.78 -1.85 -0.82
CA CYS A 66 -5.05 -1.56 -2.23
C CYS A 66 -5.17 -2.83 -3.07
N MET A 67 -5.78 -3.87 -2.50
CA MET A 67 -6.11 -5.08 -3.23
C MET A 67 -7.27 -4.81 -4.17
N PHE A 68 -7.30 -5.48 -5.32
CA PHE A 68 -8.43 -5.40 -6.23
C PHE A 68 -9.74 -5.77 -5.51
N PRO A 69 -10.81 -4.96 -5.60
CA PRO A 69 -11.02 -3.83 -6.51
C PRO A 69 -10.66 -2.43 -5.95
N PHE A 70 -10.17 -2.32 -4.72
CA PHE A 70 -9.99 -1.07 -3.97
C PHE A 70 -8.67 -0.33 -4.28
N ILE A 71 -8.34 -0.16 -5.55
CA ILE A 71 -7.06 0.41 -5.99
C ILE A 71 -7.16 1.93 -6.25
N GLY A 72 -8.35 2.42 -6.63
CA GLY A 72 -8.54 3.78 -7.15
C GLY A 72 -8.04 4.91 -6.24
N TRP A 73 -8.18 4.76 -4.92
CA TRP A 73 -7.78 5.78 -3.95
C TRP A 73 -6.26 5.98 -3.87
N MET A 74 -5.46 4.95 -4.20
CA MET A 74 -4.00 5.11 -4.27
C MET A 74 -3.59 6.01 -5.41
N TYR A 75 -4.25 5.91 -6.57
CA TYR A 75 -3.91 6.77 -7.71
C TYR A 75 -4.21 8.24 -7.40
N SER A 76 -5.36 8.54 -6.79
CA SER A 76 -5.67 9.91 -6.36
C SER A 76 -4.69 10.40 -5.31
N THR A 77 -4.27 9.53 -4.39
CA THR A 77 -3.28 9.88 -3.36
C THR A 77 -1.92 10.19 -3.98
N PHE A 78 -1.44 9.35 -4.89
CA PHE A 78 -0.13 9.49 -5.54
C PHE A 78 -0.06 10.70 -6.48
N LEU A 79 -1.17 11.05 -7.16
CA LEU A 79 -1.22 12.22 -8.03
C LEU A 79 -1.07 13.54 -7.27
N GLY A 80 -1.54 13.60 -6.01
CA GLY A 80 -1.37 14.76 -5.13
C GLY A 80 -0.15 14.67 -4.18
N ALA A 81 0.59 13.56 -4.20
CA ALA A 81 1.67 13.29 -3.26
C ALA A 81 3.02 13.83 -3.74
N LYS A 82 3.92 14.04 -2.77
CA LYS A 82 5.34 14.27 -2.99
C LYS A 82 6.10 12.94 -3.00
N SER A 83 7.33 12.93 -3.53
CA SER A 83 8.18 11.73 -3.57
C SER A 83 8.38 11.08 -2.19
N MET A 84 8.59 11.88 -1.15
CA MET A 84 8.71 11.37 0.23
C MET A 84 7.44 10.66 0.71
N VAL A 85 6.27 11.20 0.38
CA VAL A 85 4.98 10.60 0.74
C VAL A 85 4.78 9.28 -0.02
N CYS A 86 5.08 9.24 -1.31
CA CYS A 86 5.02 8.00 -2.09
C CYS A 86 5.93 6.92 -1.50
N TRP A 87 7.12 7.29 -1.03
CA TRP A 87 8.00 6.36 -0.33
C TRP A 87 7.41 5.88 0.99
N CYS A 88 6.98 6.80 1.84
CA CYS A 88 6.35 6.48 3.12
C CYS A 88 5.15 5.53 2.90
N MET A 89 4.30 5.81 1.92
CA MET A 89 3.19 4.94 1.53
C MET A 89 3.67 3.57 1.05
N SER A 90 4.72 3.52 0.24
CA SER A 90 5.25 2.26 -0.28
C SER A 90 5.90 1.38 0.80
N VAL A 91 6.56 1.96 1.81
CA VAL A 91 7.33 1.23 2.83
C VAL A 91 6.59 1.13 4.15
N LEU A 92 6.22 2.26 4.77
CA LEU A 92 5.67 2.28 6.13
C LEU A 92 4.31 1.58 6.21
N MET A 93 3.46 1.73 5.20
CA MET A 93 2.20 0.98 5.16
C MET A 93 2.46 -0.53 5.11
N LYS A 94 3.51 -1.00 4.43
CA LYS A 94 3.84 -2.43 4.36
C LYS A 94 4.43 -2.98 5.64
N VAL A 95 5.12 -2.17 6.46
CA VAL A 95 5.55 -2.59 7.80
C VAL A 95 4.32 -2.96 8.64
N VAL A 96 3.25 -2.19 8.48
CA VAL A 96 1.97 -2.44 9.14
C VAL A 96 1.30 -3.74 8.65
N LEU A 97 1.65 -4.25 7.46
CA LEU A 97 1.17 -5.54 6.92
C LEU A 97 1.64 -6.74 7.75
N VAL A 98 2.83 -6.69 8.35
CA VAL A 98 3.37 -7.76 9.22
C VAL A 98 2.36 -8.12 10.31
N SER A 99 1.75 -7.10 10.89
CA SER A 99 0.83 -7.25 12.00
C SER A 99 -0.45 -7.99 11.60
N VAL A 100 -0.89 -7.87 10.33
CA VAL A 100 -2.06 -8.59 9.79
C VAL A 100 -1.73 -10.06 9.50
N GLY A 101 -0.44 -10.41 9.44
CA GLY A 101 -0.01 -11.71 8.99
C GLY A 101 -0.66 -12.88 9.71
N CYS A 102 -0.79 -12.76 11.04
CA CYS A 102 -1.43 -13.76 11.88
C CYS A 102 -2.90 -14.02 11.52
N PHE A 103 -3.62 -13.02 11.00
CA PHE A 103 -5.02 -13.17 10.58
C PHE A 103 -5.14 -13.68 9.15
N VAL A 104 -4.24 -13.27 8.24
CA VAL A 104 -4.31 -13.65 6.82
C VAL A 104 -4.08 -15.16 6.63
N CYS A 105 -3.21 -15.79 7.42
CA CYS A 105 -2.87 -17.20 7.29
C CYS A 105 -4.07 -18.16 7.41
N SER A 106 -5.13 -17.79 8.14
CA SER A 106 -6.30 -18.67 8.35
C SER A 106 -7.35 -18.60 7.24
N PHE A 107 -7.18 -17.77 6.20
CA PHE A 107 -8.20 -17.55 5.18
C PHE A 107 -8.13 -18.54 4.00
N TYR A 108 -9.25 -18.62 3.28
CA TYR A 108 -9.36 -19.34 2.00
C TYR A 108 -8.40 -18.75 0.96
N GLY A 109 -7.25 -19.41 0.77
CA GLY A 109 -6.20 -18.98 -0.15
C GLY A 109 -6.68 -18.72 -1.59
N TRP A 110 -7.76 -19.38 -2.03
CA TRP A 110 -8.37 -19.17 -3.35
C TRP A 110 -8.86 -17.74 -3.61
N ILE A 111 -9.52 -17.10 -2.63
CA ILE A 111 -10.04 -15.74 -2.79
C ILE A 111 -8.86 -14.76 -2.89
N LEU A 112 -7.87 -14.94 -2.01
CA LEU A 112 -6.67 -14.12 -2.00
C LEU A 112 -5.90 -14.26 -3.33
N MET A 113 -5.74 -15.48 -3.84
CA MET A 113 -5.17 -15.77 -5.16
C MET A 113 -5.87 -15.03 -6.28
N LEU A 114 -7.21 -15.06 -6.32
CA LEU A 114 -7.99 -14.34 -7.33
C LEU A 114 -7.80 -12.82 -7.24
N CYS A 115 -7.84 -12.24 -6.04
CA CYS A 115 -7.63 -10.81 -5.85
C CYS A 115 -6.21 -10.37 -6.23
N VAL A 116 -5.20 -11.20 -5.95
CA VAL A 116 -3.81 -10.94 -6.34
C VAL A 116 -3.65 -11.02 -7.84
N PHE A 117 -4.19 -12.07 -8.48
CA PHE A 117 -4.16 -12.21 -9.94
C PHE A 117 -4.83 -11.02 -10.65
N LEU A 118 -6.03 -10.64 -10.21
CA LEU A 118 -6.74 -9.47 -10.76
C LEU A 118 -6.02 -8.16 -10.48
N GLY A 119 -5.41 -7.99 -9.30
CA GLY A 119 -4.61 -6.82 -8.96
C GLY A 119 -3.36 -6.69 -9.83
N LEU A 120 -2.68 -7.81 -10.09
CA LEU A 120 -1.53 -7.87 -10.99
C LEU A 120 -1.93 -7.57 -12.43
N LEU A 121 -3.00 -8.20 -12.95
CA LEU A 121 -3.54 -7.90 -14.27
C LEU A 121 -3.92 -6.42 -14.40
N PHE A 122 -4.62 -5.87 -13.40
CA PHE A 122 -5.02 -4.47 -13.41
C PHE A 122 -3.81 -3.54 -13.43
N SER A 123 -2.83 -3.74 -12.55
CA SER A 123 -1.60 -2.92 -12.51
C SER A 123 -0.77 -3.07 -13.79
N GLY A 124 -0.70 -4.28 -14.37
CA GLY A 124 0.00 -4.54 -15.62
C GLY A 124 -0.65 -3.86 -16.83
N LEU A 125 -1.97 -3.98 -16.98
CA LEU A 125 -2.71 -3.29 -18.05
C LEU A 125 -2.65 -1.77 -17.87
N SER A 126 -2.81 -1.29 -16.63
CA SER A 126 -2.80 0.14 -16.32
C SER A 126 -1.43 0.76 -16.53
N PHE A 127 -0.34 -0.01 -16.39
CA PHE A 127 1.01 0.45 -16.73
C PHE A 127 1.14 0.83 -18.21
N TRP A 128 0.56 0.04 -19.12
CA TRP A 128 0.59 0.33 -20.56
C TRP A 128 -0.33 1.48 -20.97
N VAL A 129 -1.50 1.60 -20.35
CA VAL A 129 -2.51 2.59 -20.74
C VAL A 129 -2.28 3.94 -20.06
N ASN A 130 -1.79 3.95 -18.81
CA ASN A 130 -1.76 5.13 -17.95
C ASN A 130 -0.41 5.28 -17.22
N SER A 131 0.66 5.56 -17.97
CA SER A 131 2.02 5.80 -17.44
C SER A 131 2.57 7.19 -17.80
N SER A 132 1.68 8.20 -17.83
CA SER A 132 2.04 9.58 -18.23
C SER A 132 2.94 10.32 -17.23
N LYS A 133 2.81 10.02 -15.93
CA LYS A 133 3.60 10.63 -14.85
C LYS A 133 4.31 9.56 -14.04
N TRP A 134 5.52 9.87 -13.59
CA TRP A 134 6.32 8.97 -12.75
C TRP A 134 5.61 8.53 -11.47
N PHE A 135 4.85 9.43 -10.83
CA PHE A 135 4.04 9.09 -9.66
C PHE A 135 3.01 7.99 -9.93
N ILE A 136 2.47 7.93 -11.15
CA ILE A 136 1.52 6.89 -11.55
C ILE A 136 2.25 5.56 -11.75
N VAL A 137 3.44 5.59 -12.37
CA VAL A 137 4.31 4.41 -12.52
C VAL A 137 4.69 3.84 -11.15
N TRP A 138 5.07 4.71 -10.21
CA TRP A 138 5.31 4.29 -8.84
C TRP A 138 4.06 3.69 -8.20
N CYS A 139 2.89 4.32 -8.40
CA CYS A 139 1.62 3.77 -7.93
C CYS A 139 1.39 2.33 -8.43
N HIS A 140 1.57 2.06 -9.74
CA HIS A 140 1.47 0.71 -10.32
C HIS A 140 2.37 -0.30 -9.59
N MET A 141 3.63 0.08 -9.33
CA MET A 141 4.59 -0.75 -8.60
C MET A 141 4.21 -0.94 -7.13
N THR A 142 3.66 0.08 -6.48
CA THR A 142 3.22 -0.04 -5.08
C THR A 142 2.02 -0.96 -4.94
N VAL A 143 1.10 -0.94 -5.90
CA VAL A 143 -0.08 -1.81 -5.94
C VAL A 143 0.34 -3.26 -6.20
N SER A 144 1.15 -3.50 -7.24
CA SER A 144 1.61 -4.85 -7.58
C SER A 144 2.43 -5.47 -6.45
N SER A 145 3.35 -4.71 -5.84
CA SER A 145 4.13 -5.18 -4.68
C SER A 145 3.27 -5.46 -3.46
N SER A 146 2.21 -4.68 -3.21
CA SER A 146 1.30 -4.93 -2.07
C SER A 146 0.50 -6.21 -2.28
N CYS A 147 -0.01 -6.45 -3.50
CA CYS A 147 -0.67 -7.72 -3.85
C CYS A 147 0.26 -8.92 -3.67
N LEU A 148 1.49 -8.84 -4.19
CA LEU A 148 2.47 -9.92 -4.06
C LEU A 148 2.87 -10.17 -2.60
N LEU A 149 3.08 -9.11 -1.82
CA LEU A 149 3.46 -9.25 -0.42
C LEU A 149 2.35 -9.86 0.43
N MET A 150 1.08 -9.55 0.16
CA MET A 150 -0.05 -10.24 0.79
C MET A 150 -0.06 -11.74 0.47
N TYR A 151 0.24 -12.12 -0.77
CA TYR A 151 0.35 -13.52 -1.16
C TYR A 151 1.54 -14.23 -0.52
N MET A 152 2.70 -13.59 -0.49
CA MET A 152 3.90 -14.14 0.12
C MET A 152 3.75 -14.31 1.62
N LEU A 153 3.08 -13.37 2.28
CA LEU A 153 2.76 -13.48 3.70
C LEU A 153 1.88 -14.71 3.99
N TRP A 154 0.93 -15.02 3.10
CA TRP A 154 0.10 -16.21 3.23
C TRP A 154 0.89 -17.52 3.02
N LEU A 155 1.82 -17.54 2.06
CA LEU A 155 2.59 -18.75 1.71
C LEU A 155 3.72 -19.10 2.69
N VAL A 156 4.54 -18.12 3.06
CA VAL A 156 5.83 -18.38 3.75
C VAL A 156 5.74 -18.13 5.25
N GLY A 157 4.70 -17.43 5.71
CA GLY A 157 4.56 -17.02 7.11
C GLY A 157 5.35 -15.75 7.45
N VAL A 158 5.27 -15.35 8.73
CA VAL A 158 5.71 -14.02 9.19
C VAL A 158 7.23 -13.87 9.19
N ASP A 159 7.99 -14.90 9.56
CA ASP A 159 9.45 -14.79 9.76
C ASP A 159 10.18 -14.46 8.46
N ALA A 160 9.95 -15.24 7.40
CA ALA A 160 10.53 -14.99 6.09
C ALA A 160 9.99 -13.72 5.44
N PHE A 161 8.71 -13.38 5.70
CA PHE A 161 8.11 -12.15 5.24
C PHE A 161 8.83 -10.90 5.78
N CYS A 162 9.23 -10.91 7.05
CA CYS A 162 10.01 -9.82 7.64
C CYS A 162 11.35 -9.59 6.92
N LEU A 163 12.06 -10.66 6.54
CA LEU A 163 13.31 -10.53 5.78
C LEU A 163 13.08 -9.91 4.39
N ILE A 164 12.01 -10.34 3.71
CA ILE A 164 11.62 -9.78 2.40
C ILE A 164 11.28 -8.29 2.54
N LEU A 165 10.59 -7.88 3.61
CA LEU A 165 10.26 -6.48 3.87
C LEU A 165 11.51 -5.62 4.12
N VAL A 166 12.50 -6.12 4.85
CA VAL A 166 13.77 -5.40 5.06
C VAL A 166 14.46 -5.16 3.72
N TYR A 167 14.58 -6.20 2.89
CA TYR A 167 15.15 -6.07 1.55
C TYR A 167 14.36 -5.09 0.67
N TYR A 168 13.03 -5.20 0.70
CA TYR A 168 12.13 -4.29 -0.02
C TYR A 168 12.32 -2.84 0.42
N SER A 169 12.43 -2.59 1.74
CA SER A 169 12.63 -1.25 2.28
C SER A 169 13.96 -0.65 1.82
N PHE A 170 15.03 -1.44 1.81
CA PHE A 170 16.33 -1.03 1.31
C PHE A 170 16.26 -0.65 -0.17
N TRP A 171 15.65 -1.49 -1.01
CA TRP A 171 15.47 -1.18 -2.42
C TRP A 171 14.63 0.08 -2.66
N ALA A 172 13.50 0.22 -1.97
CA ALA A 172 12.65 1.40 -2.08
C ALA A 172 13.38 2.69 -1.66
N THR A 173 14.28 2.63 -0.66
CA THR A 173 15.14 3.78 -0.32
C THR A 173 16.18 4.08 -1.39
N GLY A 174 16.80 3.05 -1.99
CA GLY A 174 17.75 3.23 -3.09
C GLY A 174 17.11 3.93 -4.29
N VAL A 175 15.87 3.57 -4.61
CA VAL A 175 15.03 4.22 -5.64
C VAL A 175 14.84 5.70 -5.34
N LEU A 176 14.39 6.02 -4.13
CA LEU A 176 14.21 7.40 -3.72
C LEU A 176 15.48 8.23 -3.90
N VAL A 177 16.62 7.71 -3.42
CA VAL A 177 17.90 8.41 -3.50
C VAL A 177 18.32 8.60 -4.96
N TYR A 178 18.15 7.59 -5.80
CA TYR A 178 18.46 7.66 -7.21
C TYR A 178 17.63 8.73 -7.93
N PHE A 179 16.31 8.72 -7.76
CA PHE A 179 15.42 9.70 -8.38
C PHE A 179 15.57 11.11 -7.78
N SER A 180 15.94 11.23 -6.50
CA SER A 180 16.23 12.54 -5.90
C SER A 180 17.44 13.22 -6.54
N LYS A 181 18.39 12.44 -7.08
CA LYS A 181 19.62 12.91 -7.71
C LYS A 181 19.51 13.04 -9.23
N SER A 182 18.69 12.21 -9.88
CA SER A 182 18.58 12.13 -11.34
C SER A 182 17.13 12.31 -11.79
N PHE A 183 16.73 13.54 -12.12
CA PHE A 183 15.46 13.83 -12.81
C PHE A 183 15.58 13.67 -14.34
N CYS A 184 16.46 12.79 -14.84
CA CYS A 184 16.73 12.67 -16.27
C CYS A 184 16.10 11.39 -16.87
N MET A 185 15.78 11.42 -18.17
CA MET A 185 15.30 10.28 -18.98
C MET A 185 16.12 8.99 -18.77
N PHE A 186 17.43 9.11 -18.51
CA PHE A 186 18.29 7.96 -18.23
C PHE A 186 17.89 7.18 -16.97
N SER A 187 17.24 7.86 -16.02
CA SER A 187 16.66 7.25 -14.83
C SER A 187 15.48 6.31 -15.15
N TYR A 188 14.84 6.46 -16.31
CA TYR A 188 13.78 5.57 -16.78
C TYR A 188 14.32 4.32 -17.50
N MET A 189 15.50 4.39 -18.13
CA MET A 189 16.04 3.28 -18.93
C MET A 189 16.92 2.30 -18.13
N LEU A 190 17.55 2.75 -17.05
CA LEU A 190 18.38 1.90 -16.18
C LEU A 190 17.56 1.02 -15.20
N TRP A 191 16.23 1.08 -15.28
CA TRP A 191 15.30 0.49 -14.33
C TRP A 191 14.40 -0.55 -15.00
#